data_AF-A0A1Y1ILQ4-F1
#
_entry.id   AF-A0A1Y1ILQ4-F1
#
_cell.length_a   1.000
_cell.length_b   1.000
_cell.length_c   1.000
_cell.angle_alpha   90.00
_cell.angle_beta   90.00
_cell.angle_gamma   90.00
#
_symmetry.space_group_name_H-M   'P 1'
#
loop_
_entity.id
_entity.type
_entity.pdbx_description
1 polymer ?
#
loop_
_entity_poly.entity_id
_entity_poly.type
_entity_poly.pdbx_seq_one_letter_code
_entity_poly.pdbx_strand_id
1 'polypeptide(L)'
;MAARSALRGRPLLGIGAVYAVGINAGAAATFWYDKECAKRKQWRVSENALCLTAALGGWIGGMWAMQQFRHKTQKKSFQEKYYASVAGNVAALTLGSRTVYGKRLLATLLKR
;
A
#
# COMPACT_ATOMS: atom_id res chain seq x y z
N MET A 1 -23.16 31.83 1.62
CA MET A 1 -21.90 32.04 2.38
C MET A 1 -21.64 30.91 3.40
N ALA A 2 -21.85 29.63 3.03
CA ALA A 2 -21.81 28.48 3.97
C ALA A 2 -20.97 27.27 3.46
N ALA A 3 -20.17 27.45 2.40
CA ALA A 3 -19.41 26.36 1.78
C ALA A 3 -17.92 26.31 2.21
N ARG A 4 -17.46 27.25 3.05
CA ARG A 4 -16.03 27.39 3.39
C ARG A 4 -15.65 26.84 4.77
N SER A 5 -16.62 26.46 5.61
CA SER A 5 -16.38 26.00 6.98
C SER A 5 -16.19 24.49 7.13
N ALA A 6 -16.47 23.70 6.09
CA ALA A 6 -16.27 22.24 6.13
C ALA A 6 -14.78 21.81 5.97
N LEU A 7 -13.91 22.72 5.55
CA LEU A 7 -12.48 22.47 5.32
C LEU A 7 -11.62 22.65 6.59
N ARG A 8 -12.19 23.07 7.71
CA ARG A 8 -11.44 23.48 8.91
C ARG A 8 -11.09 22.35 9.88
N GLY A 9 -11.46 21.10 9.59
CA GLY A 9 -11.53 20.05 10.63
C GLY A 9 -10.84 18.72 10.36
N ARG A 10 -9.89 18.59 9.43
CA ARG A 10 -9.28 17.27 9.15
C ARG A 10 -7.76 17.30 9.04
N PRO A 11 -7.02 17.68 10.11
CA PRO A 11 -5.56 17.54 10.16
C PRO A 11 -5.12 16.09 9.85
N LEU A 12 -5.98 15.12 10.18
CA LEU A 12 -5.80 13.70 9.87
C LEU A 12 -5.79 13.39 8.36
N LEU A 13 -6.52 14.14 7.53
CA LEU A 13 -6.48 13.96 6.08
C LEU A 13 -5.16 14.46 5.49
N GLY A 14 -4.61 15.55 6.03
CA GLY A 14 -3.28 16.04 5.63
C GLY A 14 -2.19 15.04 5.96
N ILE A 15 -2.19 14.50 7.19
CA ILE A 15 -1.24 13.47 7.63
C ILE A 15 -1.37 12.20 6.79
N GLY A 16 -2.59 11.74 6.53
CA GLY A 16 -2.85 10.58 5.67
C GLY A 16 -2.38 10.79 4.23
N ALA A 17 -2.57 11.99 3.68
CA ALA A 17 -2.11 12.32 2.33
C ALA A 17 -0.57 12.37 2.26
N VAL A 18 0.11 13.00 3.23
CA VAL A 18 1.57 13.03 3.30
C VAL A 18 2.14 11.63 3.45
N TYR A 19 1.55 10.80 4.30
CA TYR A 19 1.93 9.39 4.46
C TYR A 19 1.76 8.60 3.16
N ALA A 20 0.61 8.75 2.49
CA ALA A 20 0.34 8.07 1.22
C ALA A 20 1.32 8.51 0.12
N VAL A 21 1.64 9.80 0.01
CA VAL A 21 2.62 10.29 -0.96
C VAL A 21 4.02 9.77 -0.64
N GLY A 22 4.43 9.83 0.63
CA GLY A 22 5.74 9.35 1.09
C GLY A 22 5.94 7.86 0.84
N ILE A 23 4.96 7.02 1.19
CA ILE A 23 5.07 5.57 1.02
C ILE A 23 5.10 5.16 -0.46
N ASN A 24 4.33 5.85 -1.32
CA ASN A 24 4.34 5.58 -2.77
C ASN A 24 5.63 6.06 -3.43
N ALA A 25 6.17 7.22 -3.02
CA ALA A 25 7.46 7.71 -3.48
C ALA A 25 8.62 6.78 -3.05
N GLY A 26 8.61 6.32 -1.79
CA GLY A 26 9.60 5.36 -1.29
C GLY A 26 9.54 4.02 -2.02
N ALA A 27 8.33 3.53 -2.31
CA ALA A 27 8.15 2.34 -3.15
C ALA A 27 8.77 2.54 -4.54
N ALA A 28 8.44 3.64 -5.23
CA ALA A 28 9.01 3.94 -6.54
C ALA A 28 10.55 4.08 -6.52
N ALA A 29 11.11 4.72 -5.49
CA ALA A 29 12.56 4.85 -5.30
C ALA A 29 13.24 3.49 -5.11
N THR A 30 12.61 2.56 -4.38
CA THR A 30 13.13 1.20 -4.18
C THR A 30 13.20 0.43 -5.50
N PHE A 31 12.18 0.57 -6.36
CA PHE A 31 12.18 -0.01 -7.71
C PHE A 31 13.24 0.62 -8.61
N TRP A 32 13.45 1.93 -8.50
CA TRP A 32 14.50 2.62 -9.23
C TRP A 32 15.91 2.18 -8.78
N TYR A 33 16.12 2.04 -7.47
CA TYR A 33 17.37 1.55 -6.90
C TYR A 33 17.68 0.11 -7.35
N ASP A 34 16.68 -0.78 -7.36
CA ASP A 34 16.82 -2.16 -7.88
C ASP A 34 17.28 -2.16 -9.35
N LYS A 35 16.75 -1.25 -10.18
CA LYS A 35 17.18 -1.08 -11.58
C LYS A 35 18.64 -0.61 -11.66
N GLU A 36 19.05 0.33 -10.82
CA GLU A 36 20.41 0.86 -10.81
C GLU A 36 21.43 -0.18 -10.34
N CYS A 37 21.09 -0.98 -9.32
CA CYS A 37 21.88 -2.14 -8.89
C CYS A 37 22.01 -3.18 -10.01
N ALA A 38 20.95 -3.42 -10.80
CA ALA A 38 21.00 -4.33 -11.94
C ALA A 38 21.97 -3.85 -13.04
N LYS A 39 22.05 -2.54 -13.29
CA LYS A 39 23.02 -1.95 -14.24
C LYS A 39 24.45 -2.04 -13.72
N ARG A 40 24.65 -1.80 -12.42
CA ARG A 40 25.97 -1.78 -11.77
C ARG A 40 26.49 -3.17 -11.38
N LYS A 41 25.77 -4.26 -11.71
CA LYS A 41 26.05 -5.65 -11.27
C LYS A 41 26.24 -5.77 -9.76
N GLN A 42 25.57 -4.93 -8.98
CA GLN A 42 25.62 -4.97 -7.52
C GLN A 42 24.57 -5.92 -6.95
N TRP A 43 24.59 -6.09 -5.63
CA TRP A 43 23.62 -6.90 -4.90
C TRP A 43 22.19 -6.41 -5.20
N ARG A 44 21.35 -7.30 -5.73
CA ARG A 44 19.96 -6.98 -6.07
C ARG A 44 19.10 -6.91 -4.82
N VAL A 45 18.08 -6.06 -4.85
CA VAL A 45 17.11 -5.96 -3.76
C VAL A 45 16.26 -7.23 -3.72
N SER A 46 16.06 -7.79 -2.52
CA SER A 46 15.30 -9.02 -2.33
C SER A 46 13.83 -8.83 -2.74
N GLU A 47 13.23 -9.86 -3.36
CA GLU A 47 11.82 -9.83 -3.77
C GLU A 47 10.88 -9.53 -2.59
N ASN A 48 11.24 -10.01 -1.39
CA ASN A 48 10.49 -9.79 -0.17
C ASN A 48 10.46 -8.31 0.24
N ALA A 49 11.55 -7.56 0.08
CA ALA A 49 11.59 -6.14 0.40
C ALA A 49 10.67 -5.33 -0.53
N LEU A 50 10.62 -5.70 -1.82
CA LEU A 50 9.68 -5.08 -2.77
C LEU A 50 8.21 -5.45 -2.45
N CYS A 51 7.98 -6.65 -1.95
CA CYS A 51 6.65 -7.07 -1.49
C CYS A 51 6.20 -6.29 -0.24
N LEU A 52 7.14 -6.00 0.65
CA LEU A 52 6.92 -5.23 1.88
C LEU A 52 6.49 -3.79 1.59
N THR A 53 7.02 -3.15 0.54
CA THR A 53 6.58 -1.79 0.16
C THR A 53 5.13 -1.78 -0.33
N ALA A 54 4.68 -2.85 -0.98
CA ALA A 54 3.27 -3.04 -1.33
C ALA A 54 2.40 -3.20 -0.07
N ALA A 55 2.87 -4.03 0.88
CA ALA A 55 2.16 -4.31 2.12
C ALA A 55 1.99 -3.06 3.00
N LEU A 56 2.96 -2.15 3.00
CA LEU A 56 2.90 -0.90 3.76
C LEU A 56 2.01 0.19 3.11
N GLY A 57 1.42 -0.08 1.94
CA GLY A 57 0.52 0.84 1.23
C GLY A 57 1.15 1.60 0.06
N GLY A 58 2.39 1.28 -0.32
CA GLY A 58 3.09 1.83 -1.49
C GLY A 58 2.78 1.11 -2.80
N TRP A 59 1.74 0.30 -2.84
CA TRP A 59 1.35 -0.53 -3.98
C TRP A 59 1.13 0.25 -5.29
N ILE A 60 0.58 1.46 -5.25
CA ILE A 60 0.34 2.28 -6.45
C ILE A 60 1.67 2.73 -7.06
N GLY A 61 2.59 3.26 -6.24
CA GLY A 61 3.91 3.70 -6.65
C GLY A 61 4.78 2.54 -7.13
N GLY A 62 4.68 1.37 -6.48
CA GLY A 62 5.36 0.15 -6.91
C GLY A 62 4.85 -0.38 -8.26
N MET A 63 3.53 -0.45 -8.46
CA MET A 63 2.95 -0.86 -9.76
C MET A 63 3.32 0.12 -10.89
N TRP A 64 3.27 1.43 -10.61
CA TRP A 64 3.69 2.44 -11.57
C TRP A 64 5.17 2.29 -11.95
N ALA A 65 6.05 2.09 -10.97
CA ALA A 65 7.47 1.86 -11.22
C ALA A 65 7.74 0.55 -11.99
N MET A 66 7.01 -0.55 -11.69
CA MET A 66 7.12 -1.81 -12.44
C MET A 66 6.78 -1.63 -13.92
N GLN A 67 5.72 -0.89 -14.23
CA GLN A 67 5.30 -0.60 -15.60
C GLN A 67 6.30 0.33 -16.29
N GLN A 68 6.71 1.41 -15.62
CA GLN A 68 7.57 2.44 -16.22
C GLN A 68 8.99 1.95 -16.48
N PHE A 69 9.54 1.14 -15.58
CA PHE A 69 10.87 0.59 -15.76
C PHE A 69 10.89 -0.70 -16.59
N ARG A 70 9.72 -1.27 -16.93
CA ARG A 70 9.55 -2.59 -17.58
C ARG A 70 10.47 -3.64 -16.94
N HIS A 71 10.71 -3.50 -15.65
CA HIS A 71 11.68 -4.28 -14.88
C HIS A 71 10.90 -5.22 -13.97
N LYS A 72 11.24 -6.51 -13.98
CA LYS A 72 10.54 -7.58 -13.25
C LYS A 72 9.04 -7.76 -13.60
N THR A 73 8.59 -7.31 -14.78
CA THR A 73 7.23 -7.54 -15.29
C THR A 73 7.03 -8.91 -15.96
N GLN A 74 8.11 -9.62 -16.29
CA GLN A 74 8.04 -10.94 -16.95
C GLN A 74 8.08 -12.14 -15.99
N LYS A 75 8.55 -11.97 -14.75
CA LYS A 75 8.53 -13.06 -13.77
C LYS A 75 7.16 -13.14 -13.10
N LYS A 76 6.29 -14.03 -13.61
CA LYS A 76 4.97 -14.31 -13.02
C LYS A 76 5.03 -14.62 -11.52
N SER A 77 6.01 -15.41 -11.08
CA SER A 77 6.21 -15.73 -9.65
C SER A 77 6.42 -14.50 -8.76
N PHE A 78 7.00 -13.42 -9.31
CA PHE A 78 7.16 -12.17 -8.56
C PHE A 78 5.86 -11.36 -8.51
N GLN A 79 5.12 -11.30 -9.62
CA GLN A 79 3.79 -10.67 -9.66
C GLN A 79 2.81 -11.35 -8.70
N GLU A 80 2.78 -12.69 -8.70
CA GLU A 80 1.90 -13.47 -7.81
C GLU A 80 2.18 -13.17 -6.34
N LYS A 81 3.45 -13.12 -5.92
CA LYS A 81 3.81 -12.75 -4.53
C LYS A 81 3.39 -11.32 -4.19
N TYR A 82 3.60 -10.38 -5.11
CA TYR A 82 3.24 -8.98 -4.93
C TYR A 82 1.72 -8.80 -4.77
N TYR A 83 0.94 -9.39 -5.69
CA TYR A 83 -0.52 -9.39 -5.62
C TYR A 83 -1.05 -10.16 -4.41
N ALA A 84 -0.40 -11.26 -4.00
CA ALA A 84 -0.77 -11.99 -2.79
C ALA A 84 -0.58 -11.16 -1.52
N SER A 85 0.49 -10.35 -1.42
CA SER A 85 0.67 -9.44 -0.28
C SER A 85 -0.34 -8.29 -0.27
N VAL A 86 -0.70 -7.77 -1.45
CA VAL A 86 -1.78 -6.79 -1.58
C VAL A 86 -3.12 -7.42 -1.15
N ALA A 87 -3.44 -8.59 -1.68
CA ALA A 87 -4.66 -9.33 -1.34
C ALA A 87 -4.72 -9.67 0.16
N GLY A 88 -3.59 -10.05 0.76
CA GLY A 88 -3.48 -10.29 2.20
C GLY A 88 -3.79 -9.05 3.04
N ASN A 89 -3.28 -7.88 2.66
CA ASN A 89 -3.57 -6.62 3.36
C ASN A 89 -5.04 -6.22 3.22
N VAL A 90 -5.61 -6.35 2.02
CA VAL A 90 -7.03 -6.07 1.77
C VAL A 90 -7.93 -7.05 2.53
N ALA A 91 -7.59 -8.33 2.55
CA ALA A 91 -8.29 -9.35 3.32
C ALA A 91 -8.22 -9.07 4.82
N ALA A 92 -7.05 -8.72 5.35
CA ALA A 92 -6.89 -8.37 6.76
C ALA A 92 -7.73 -7.13 7.15
N LEU A 93 -7.75 -6.09 6.30
CA LEU A 93 -8.58 -4.90 6.50
C LEU A 93 -10.08 -5.20 6.46
N THR A 94 -10.52 -6.02 5.50
CA THR A 94 -11.95 -6.36 5.34
C THR A 94 -12.44 -7.32 6.43
N LEU A 95 -11.65 -8.35 6.78
CA LEU A 95 -11.95 -9.28 7.88
C LEU A 95 -11.91 -8.58 9.24
N GLY A 96 -10.93 -7.69 9.46
CA GLY A 96 -10.82 -6.87 10.67
C GLY A 96 -12.01 -5.93 10.84
N SER A 97 -12.45 -5.29 9.75
CA SER A 97 -13.65 -4.44 9.77
C SER A 97 -14.91 -5.26 10.06
N ARG A 98 -15.04 -6.45 9.46
CA ARG A 98 -16.20 -7.33 9.65
C ARG A 98 -16.31 -7.87 11.08
N THR A 99 -15.18 -8.16 11.73
CA THR A 99 -15.15 -8.61 13.13
C THR A 99 -15.37 -7.49 14.14
N VAL A 100 -14.84 -6.29 13.89
CA VAL A 100 -14.99 -5.14 14.81
C VAL A 100 -16.39 -4.52 14.74
N TYR A 101 -16.97 -4.37 13.54
CA TYR A 101 -18.33 -3.84 13.39
C TYR A 101 -19.40 -4.87 13.78
N GLY A 102 -19.19 -6.16 13.46
CA GLY A 102 -20.14 -7.22 13.80
C GLY A 102 -20.32 -7.45 15.31
N LYS A 103 -19.23 -7.44 16.09
CA LYS A 103 -19.31 -7.56 17.55
C LYS A 103 -19.97 -6.36 18.22
N ARG A 104 -19.73 -5.14 17.71
CA ARG A 104 -20.39 -3.91 18.22
C ARG A 104 -21.88 -3.89 17.91
N LEU A 105 -22.30 -4.37 16.73
CA LEU A 105 -23.71 -4.44 16.36
C LEU A 105 -24.47 -5.47 17.20
N LEU A 106 -23.91 -6.68 17.36
CA LEU A 106 -24.48 -7.73 18.21
C LEU A 106 -24.56 -7.28 19.68
N ALA A 107 -23.52 -6.63 20.20
CA ALA A 107 -23.55 -6.08 21.56
C ALA A 107 -24.56 -4.93 21.75
N THR A 108 -24.96 -4.25 20.69
CA THR A 108 -25.98 -3.18 20.75
C THR A 108 -27.40 -3.75 20.63
N LEU A 109 -27.58 -4.83 19.86
CA LEU A 109 -28.87 -5.50 19.68
C LEU A 109 -29.24 -6.42 20.85
N LEU A 110 -28.27 -7.07 21.50
CA LEU A 110 -28.50 -7.98 22.63
C LEU A 110 -28.69 -7.25 23.98
N LYS A 111 -28.57 -5.92 23.98
CA LYS A 111 -28.69 -5.05 25.18
C LYS A 111 -30.02 -4.28 25.22
N ARG A 112 -30.96 -4.60 24.34
CA ARG A 112 -32.38 -4.23 24.41
C ARG A 112 -33.18 -5.43 24.87
#